data_AF-A0A371CI91-F1
#
_entry.id   AF-A0A371CI91-F1
#
_cell.length_a   1.000
_cell.length_b   1.000
_cell.length_c   1.000
_cell.angle_alpha   90.00
_cell.angle_beta   90.00
_cell.angle_gamma   90.00
#
_symmetry.space_group_name_H-M   'P 1'
#
loop_
_entity.id
_entity.type
_entity.pdbx_description
1 polymer ?
#
loop_
_entity_poly.entity_id
_entity_poly.type
_entity_poly.pdbx_seq_one_letter_code
_entity_poly.pdbx_strand_id
1 'polypeptide(L)'
;MYTFCHHRGLAEAWGYLWTSWYSPQKWPLWARSPSERISRLWTTMTVEKHWQELKGDHLHHLLRPRIDQLTYILVHRVTPSCIARSGKLEDTYRLGRSRPLTTHQLYFKRAWKKLQQVTLSGRQYATDISRWTCNCGAQKFNAHHLCKHLVQAVREPDIKFWRDIYRHRTVPLYRHPALKRVDDITPLEPFQDADDGSITEGDDHVWLGDRGQLKTYTAGWEAPRSLVLYDRDDRSSSPIVYAPDDSEDEEEEVTEHLARRAKELREFADIIDQQLPLGNRIWISSMADRNVGKDVSLALQDIKHLEEKGRRRETTWARAGDREGQRRLRNTMGYQPRAVGSKSSAAAPDRASSGE
;
A
#
# COMPACT_ATOMS: atom_id res chain seq x y z
N MET A 1 -9.84 27.11 5.14
CA MET A 1 -10.42 27.39 3.80
C MET A 1 -10.94 28.82 3.71
N TYR A 2 -11.84 29.26 4.60
CA TYR A 2 -12.28 30.68 4.65
C TYR A 2 -11.12 31.69 4.66
N THR A 3 -10.17 31.54 5.58
CA THR A 3 -8.97 32.39 5.68
C THR A 3 -8.15 32.41 4.39
N PHE A 4 -8.01 31.27 3.72
CA PHE A 4 -7.32 31.16 2.44
C PHE A 4 -8.02 31.95 1.32
N CYS A 5 -9.34 31.83 1.20
CA CYS A 5 -10.13 32.57 0.21
C CYS A 5 -10.14 34.08 0.50
N HIS A 6 -10.23 34.47 1.77
CA HIS A 6 -10.24 35.86 2.20
C HIS A 6 -8.90 36.56 1.89
N HIS A 7 -7.76 35.92 2.20
CA HIS A 7 -6.44 36.48 1.92
C HIS A 7 -6.14 36.64 0.42
N ARG A 8 -6.82 35.87 -0.44
CA ARG A 8 -6.62 35.90 -1.90
C ARG A 8 -7.72 36.64 -2.66
N GLY A 9 -8.67 37.27 -1.97
CA GLY A 9 -9.79 37.98 -2.62
C GLY A 9 -10.75 37.07 -3.38
N LEU A 10 -10.77 35.76 -3.08
CA LEU A 10 -11.58 34.76 -3.77
C LEU A 10 -12.98 34.64 -3.14
N ALA A 11 -13.73 35.74 -3.14
CA ALA A 11 -15.04 35.82 -2.49
C ALA A 11 -16.08 34.90 -3.15
N GLU A 12 -16.10 34.84 -4.48
CA GLU A 12 -17.02 33.99 -5.25
C GLU A 12 -16.73 32.49 -5.03
N ALA A 13 -15.45 32.11 -5.00
CA ALA A 13 -15.04 30.76 -4.69
C ALA A 13 -15.47 30.36 -3.27
N TRP A 14 -15.34 31.28 -2.29
CA TRP A 14 -15.87 31.04 -0.95
C TRP A 14 -17.40 30.91 -0.95
N GLY A 15 -18.12 31.75 -1.70
CA GLY A 15 -19.57 31.66 -1.84
C GLY A 15 -20.04 30.30 -2.38
N TYR A 16 -19.37 29.81 -3.43
CA TYR A 16 -19.61 28.47 -3.98
C TYR A 16 -19.28 27.36 -2.97
N LEU A 17 -18.10 27.43 -2.35
CA LEU A 17 -17.66 26.44 -1.36
C LEU A 17 -18.59 26.41 -0.14
N TRP A 18 -19.06 27.56 0.34
CA TRP A 18 -19.99 27.65 1.45
C TRP A 18 -21.35 27.04 1.10
N THR A 19 -21.95 27.46 -0.01
CA THR A 19 -23.29 26.99 -0.42
C THR A 19 -23.30 25.50 -0.73
N SER A 20 -22.26 25.00 -1.41
CA SER A 20 -22.21 23.62 -1.89
C SER A 20 -21.60 22.64 -0.88
N TRP A 21 -20.66 23.10 -0.05
CA TRP A 21 -19.89 22.22 0.85
C TRP A 21 -20.01 22.71 2.31
N TYR A 22 -19.48 23.88 2.68
CA TYR A 22 -19.31 24.24 4.09
C TYR A 22 -20.58 24.67 4.86
N SER A 23 -21.74 24.78 4.22
CA SER A 23 -22.98 25.16 4.90
C SER A 23 -23.44 24.08 5.91
N PRO A 24 -24.05 24.46 7.05
CA PRO A 24 -24.51 23.51 8.05
C PRO A 24 -25.50 22.47 7.52
N GLN A 25 -26.27 22.80 6.48
CA GLN A 25 -27.21 21.87 5.84
C GLN A 25 -26.52 20.85 4.94
N LYS A 26 -25.42 21.24 4.29
CA LYS A 26 -24.63 20.34 3.44
C LYS A 26 -23.63 19.54 4.27
N TRP A 27 -23.16 20.10 5.40
CA TRP A 27 -22.22 19.46 6.33
C TRP A 27 -22.60 18.00 6.65
N PRO A 28 -23.84 17.63 7.02
CA PRO A 28 -24.23 16.23 7.24
C PRO A 28 -24.00 15.29 6.05
N LEU A 29 -24.02 15.79 4.80
CA LEU A 29 -23.93 14.97 3.60
C LEU A 29 -22.48 14.54 3.27
N TRP A 30 -21.48 15.34 3.63
CA TRP A 30 -20.07 15.06 3.31
C TRP A 30 -19.17 15.05 4.54
N ALA A 31 -19.55 15.72 5.63
CA ALA A 31 -18.92 15.47 6.91
C ALA A 31 -19.20 14.00 7.21
N ARG A 32 -18.12 13.23 7.29
CA ARG A 32 -18.10 11.79 7.54
C ARG A 32 -18.61 11.47 8.95
N SER A 33 -19.77 11.99 9.33
CA SER A 33 -20.52 11.59 10.50
C SER A 33 -21.13 10.21 10.24
N PRO A 34 -21.33 9.39 11.27
CA PRO A 34 -21.93 8.08 11.13
C PRO A 34 -23.39 8.24 10.73
N SER A 35 -23.68 8.24 9.42
CA SER A 35 -25.02 7.91 8.96
C SER A 35 -25.27 6.44 9.29
N GLU A 36 -26.32 6.14 10.06
CA GLU A 36 -26.74 4.77 10.37
C GLU A 36 -27.07 3.96 9.11
N ARG A 37 -27.45 4.64 8.02
CA ARG A 37 -27.93 4.02 6.79
C ARG A 37 -26.84 3.68 5.79
N ILE A 38 -25.64 4.23 5.94
CA ILE A 38 -24.54 4.04 4.98
C ILE A 38 -23.39 3.38 5.72
N SER A 39 -23.10 2.13 5.36
CA SER A 39 -21.91 1.43 5.83
C SER A 39 -20.67 2.27 5.52
N ARG A 40 -19.97 2.69 6.59
CA ARG A 40 -18.78 3.55 6.51
C ARG A 40 -17.57 2.82 5.92
N LEU A 41 -17.70 1.55 5.52
CA LEU A 41 -16.74 0.81 4.71
C LEU A 41 -16.59 1.42 3.30
N TRP A 42 -17.55 2.22 2.85
CA TRP A 42 -17.51 2.97 1.59
C TRP A 42 -16.77 4.30 1.71
N THR A 43 -15.62 4.33 2.40
CA THR A 43 -14.70 5.46 2.23
C THR A 43 -14.08 5.41 0.83
N THR A 44 -13.81 6.56 0.23
CA THR A 44 -13.13 6.67 -1.09
C THR A 44 -11.90 5.77 -1.17
N MET A 45 -11.14 5.64 -0.08
CA MET A 45 -9.97 4.76 0.03
C MET A 45 -10.26 3.25 -0.17
N THR A 46 -11.41 2.75 0.30
CA THR A 46 -11.80 1.34 0.08
C THR A 46 -12.24 1.12 -1.36
N VAL A 47 -12.94 2.11 -1.92
CA VAL A 47 -13.37 2.11 -3.32
C VAL A 47 -12.15 2.20 -4.24
N GLU A 48 -11.21 3.08 -3.96
CA GLU A 48 -9.91 3.22 -4.65
C GLU A 48 -9.14 1.91 -4.58
N LYS A 49 -9.02 1.31 -3.40
CA LYS A 49 -8.35 0.01 -3.26
C LYS A 49 -9.06 -1.10 -4.04
N HIS A 50 -10.39 -1.12 -4.04
CA HIS A 50 -11.16 -2.06 -4.85
C HIS A 50 -10.87 -1.88 -6.34
N TRP A 51 -10.87 -0.64 -6.84
CA TRP A 51 -10.51 -0.33 -8.22
C TRP A 51 -9.05 -0.66 -8.53
N GLN A 52 -8.14 -0.46 -7.57
CA GLN A 52 -6.73 -0.83 -7.71
C GLN A 52 -6.57 -2.34 -7.84
N GLU A 53 -7.23 -3.14 -6.99
CA GLU A 53 -7.23 -4.60 -7.07
C GLU A 53 -7.89 -5.07 -8.38
N LEU A 54 -9.03 -4.49 -8.76
CA LEU A 54 -9.74 -4.84 -9.99
C LEU A 54 -8.88 -4.56 -11.24
N LYS A 55 -8.30 -3.35 -11.33
CA LYS A 55 -7.44 -2.97 -12.45
C LYS A 55 -6.14 -3.76 -12.46
N GLY A 56 -5.47 -3.88 -11.31
CA GLY A 56 -4.17 -4.52 -11.16
C GLY A 56 -4.22 -6.03 -11.35
N ASP A 57 -5.13 -6.72 -10.67
CA ASP A 57 -5.12 -8.20 -10.64
C ASP A 57 -5.97 -8.81 -11.76
N HIS A 58 -7.01 -8.11 -12.22
CA HIS A 58 -8.00 -8.70 -13.11
C HIS A 58 -8.10 -8.04 -14.49
N LEU A 59 -7.86 -6.73 -14.63
CA LEU A 59 -8.02 -6.01 -15.90
C LEU A 59 -6.71 -5.59 -16.58
N HIS A 60 -5.54 -5.88 -15.99
CA HIS A 60 -4.24 -5.44 -16.52
C HIS A 60 -3.93 -5.92 -17.95
N HIS A 61 -4.56 -7.01 -18.40
CA HIS A 61 -4.41 -7.56 -19.75
C HIS A 61 -5.52 -7.12 -20.72
N LEU A 62 -6.50 -6.32 -20.24
CA LEU A 62 -7.65 -5.88 -21.02
C LEU A 62 -7.60 -4.37 -21.21
N LEU A 63 -7.22 -3.93 -22.40
CA LEU A 63 -7.12 -2.51 -22.74
C LEU A 63 -8.48 -1.80 -22.69
N ARG A 64 -9.58 -2.52 -23.00
CA ARG A 64 -10.98 -2.05 -22.89
C ARG A 64 -11.94 -3.25 -22.70
N PRO A 65 -12.16 -3.73 -21.47
CA PRO A 65 -13.09 -4.83 -21.24
C PRO A 65 -14.50 -4.45 -21.68
N ARG A 66 -15.16 -5.31 -22.46
CA ARG A 66 -16.61 -5.17 -22.73
C ARG A 66 -17.37 -5.29 -21.41
N ILE A 67 -18.54 -4.63 -21.31
CA ILE A 67 -19.33 -4.62 -20.07
C ILE A 67 -19.66 -6.04 -19.60
N ASP A 68 -20.04 -6.94 -20.51
CA ASP A 68 -20.34 -8.34 -20.17
C ASP A 68 -19.14 -9.09 -19.60
N GLN A 69 -17.95 -8.84 -20.16
CA GLN A 69 -16.70 -9.43 -19.68
C GLN A 69 -16.32 -8.89 -18.31
N LEU A 70 -16.52 -7.58 -18.08
CA LEU A 70 -16.32 -6.97 -16.77
C LEU A 70 -17.28 -7.56 -15.73
N THR A 71 -18.56 -7.69 -16.06
CA THR A 71 -19.58 -8.30 -15.20
C THR A 71 -19.21 -9.74 -14.87
N TYR A 72 -18.78 -10.53 -15.85
CA TYR A 72 -18.29 -11.90 -15.63
C TYR A 72 -17.10 -11.94 -14.67
N ILE A 73 -16.11 -11.06 -14.84
CA ILE A 73 -14.94 -10.97 -13.95
C ILE A 73 -15.35 -10.58 -12.52
N LEU A 74 -16.26 -9.62 -12.38
CA LEU A 74 -16.76 -9.18 -11.08
C LEU A 74 -17.46 -10.32 -10.34
N VAL A 75 -18.36 -11.03 -11.02
CA VAL A 75 -19.18 -12.10 -10.43
C VAL A 75 -18.33 -13.35 -10.12
N HIS A 76 -17.46 -13.75 -11.05
CA HIS A 76 -16.79 -15.06 -10.95
C HIS A 76 -15.36 -15.01 -10.41
N ARG A 77 -14.71 -13.84 -10.35
CA ARG A 77 -13.33 -13.72 -9.84
C ARG A 77 -13.23 -12.80 -8.64
N VAL A 78 -13.72 -11.58 -8.77
CA VAL A 78 -13.55 -10.54 -7.75
C VAL A 78 -14.39 -10.85 -6.52
N THR A 79 -15.69 -11.11 -6.71
CA THR A 79 -16.62 -11.36 -5.60
C THR A 79 -16.25 -12.60 -4.78
N PRO A 80 -15.94 -13.78 -5.39
CA PRO A 80 -15.52 -14.95 -4.63
C PRO A 80 -14.20 -14.73 -3.89
N SER A 81 -13.25 -13.99 -4.48
CA SER A 81 -12.01 -13.62 -3.80
C SER A 81 -12.26 -12.71 -2.59
N CYS A 82 -13.15 -11.73 -2.71
CA CYS A 82 -13.58 -10.89 -1.61
C CYS A 82 -14.27 -11.71 -0.50
N ILE A 83 -15.18 -12.62 -0.85
CA ILE A 83 -15.87 -13.50 0.12
C ILE A 83 -14.89 -14.44 0.81
N ALA A 84 -13.95 -15.05 0.09
CA ALA A 84 -12.92 -15.90 0.70
C ALA A 84 -12.00 -15.10 1.63
N ARG A 85 -11.76 -13.81 1.34
CA ARG A 85 -11.03 -12.90 2.23
C ARG A 85 -11.85 -12.48 3.44
N SER A 86 -13.14 -12.18 3.29
CA SER A 86 -14.01 -11.86 4.43
C SER A 86 -14.19 -13.06 5.34
N GLY A 87 -14.34 -14.25 4.76
CA GLY A 87 -14.39 -15.52 5.50
C GLY A 87 -13.16 -15.74 6.38
N LYS A 88 -12.00 -15.12 6.10
CA LYS A 88 -10.81 -15.15 6.98
C LYS A 88 -11.00 -14.46 8.32
N LEU A 89 -11.90 -13.48 8.35
CA LEU A 89 -12.19 -12.66 9.51
C LEU A 89 -13.21 -13.34 10.43
N GLU A 90 -14.06 -14.22 9.88
CA GLU A 90 -15.05 -14.97 10.64
C GLU A 90 -14.39 -15.90 11.67
N ASP A 91 -15.02 -16.04 12.82
CA ASP A 91 -14.53 -16.89 13.91
C ASP A 91 -14.50 -18.39 13.52
N THR A 92 -15.22 -18.78 12.48
CA THR A 92 -15.29 -20.14 11.93
C THR A 92 -14.11 -20.50 11.01
N TYR A 93 -13.35 -19.52 10.51
CA TYR A 93 -12.35 -19.72 9.44
C TYR A 93 -11.28 -20.77 9.76
N ARG A 94 -11.03 -21.03 11.06
CA ARG A 94 -10.07 -22.03 11.56
C ARG A 94 -10.55 -22.61 12.89
N LEU A 95 -11.59 -23.43 12.84
CA LEU A 95 -12.01 -24.24 13.99
C LEU A 95 -10.79 -25.00 14.56
N GLY A 96 -10.42 -24.71 15.81
CA GLY A 96 -9.28 -25.32 16.51
C GLY A 96 -8.00 -24.48 16.59
N ARG A 97 -7.92 -23.31 15.93
CA ARG A 97 -6.80 -22.37 16.10
C ARG A 97 -7.30 -21.02 16.63
N SER A 98 -6.51 -20.39 17.50
CA SER A 98 -6.82 -19.03 17.97
C SER A 98 -6.88 -18.06 16.79
N ARG A 99 -7.89 -17.18 16.79
CA ARG A 99 -8.05 -16.12 15.77
C ARG A 99 -6.75 -15.30 15.64
N PRO A 100 -6.22 -15.12 14.41
CA PRO A 100 -5.08 -14.25 14.21
C PRO A 100 -5.47 -12.79 14.49
N LEU A 101 -4.52 -12.03 15.03
CA LEU A 101 -4.70 -10.59 15.21
C LEU A 101 -4.88 -9.93 13.84
N THR A 102 -5.80 -8.97 13.75
CA THR A 102 -5.96 -8.15 12.55
C THR A 102 -4.72 -7.30 12.32
N THR A 103 -4.55 -6.80 11.09
CA THR A 103 -3.44 -5.89 10.75
C THR A 103 -3.40 -4.69 11.70
N HIS A 104 -4.56 -4.08 11.99
CA HIS A 104 -4.67 -2.98 12.95
C HIS A 104 -4.19 -3.41 14.35
N GLN A 105 -4.68 -4.54 14.86
CA GLN A 105 -4.30 -5.06 16.19
C GLN A 105 -2.81 -5.37 16.29
N LEU A 106 -2.18 -5.86 15.22
CA LEU A 106 -0.73 -6.09 15.18
C LEU A 106 0.06 -4.78 15.28
N TYR A 107 -0.31 -3.75 14.51
CA TYR A 107 0.35 -2.45 14.57
C TYR A 107 0.11 -1.75 15.92
N PHE A 108 -1.12 -1.82 16.43
CA PHE A 108 -1.49 -1.33 17.75
C PHE A 108 -0.63 -1.97 18.84
N LYS A 109 -0.53 -3.31 18.86
CA LYS A 109 0.28 -4.06 19.82
C LYS A 109 1.76 -3.69 19.76
N ARG A 110 2.31 -3.52 18.55
CA ARG A 110 3.70 -3.08 18.35
C ARG A 110 3.93 -1.67 18.91
N ALA A 111 3.04 -0.74 18.59
CA ALA A 111 3.11 0.64 19.07
C ALA A 111 2.99 0.71 20.60
N TRP A 112 2.08 -0.07 21.18
CA TRP A 112 1.91 -0.18 22.62
C TRP A 112 3.17 -0.67 23.32
N LYS A 113 3.71 -1.82 22.90
CA LYS A 113 4.93 -2.40 23.49
C LYS A 113 6.12 -1.43 23.42
N LYS A 114 6.24 -0.70 22.30
CA LYS A 114 7.27 0.33 22.15
C LYS A 114 7.10 1.43 23.20
N LEU A 115 5.88 1.93 23.41
CA LEU A 115 5.59 3.02 24.36
C LEU A 115 5.68 2.59 25.82
N GLN A 116 5.41 1.32 26.13
CA GLN A 116 5.53 0.75 27.47
C GLN A 116 6.97 0.83 28.00
N GLN A 117 7.97 0.74 27.11
CA GLN A 117 9.39 0.76 27.47
C GLN A 117 9.99 2.19 27.54
N VAL A 118 9.27 3.23 27.11
CA VAL A 118 9.80 4.59 27.03
C VAL A 118 9.78 5.27 28.40
N THR A 119 10.90 5.84 28.84
CA THR A 119 10.94 6.58 30.11
C THR A 119 10.02 7.81 30.11
N LEU A 120 9.27 7.99 31.21
CA LEU A 120 8.48 9.19 31.40
C LEU A 120 9.40 10.37 31.72
N SER A 121 9.10 11.52 31.13
CA SER A 121 9.70 12.78 31.57
C SER A 121 9.13 13.15 32.93
N GLY A 122 9.90 13.80 33.81
CA GLY A 122 9.41 14.28 35.12
C GLY A 122 8.28 15.33 35.09
N ARG A 123 7.76 15.67 33.90
CA ARG A 123 6.60 16.55 33.73
C ARG A 123 5.32 15.76 33.95
N GLN A 124 4.43 16.27 34.78
CA GLN A 124 3.12 15.68 35.02
C GLN A 124 2.14 16.06 33.92
N TYR A 125 1.42 15.07 33.40
CA TYR A 125 0.40 15.21 32.37
C TYR A 125 -0.91 14.66 32.90
N ALA A 126 -2.02 15.35 32.64
CA ALA A 126 -3.35 14.87 32.95
C ALA A 126 -3.71 13.74 31.98
N THR A 127 -4.09 12.58 32.52
CA THR A 127 -4.53 11.41 31.78
C THR A 127 -5.91 10.99 32.27
N ASP A 128 -6.81 10.74 31.34
CA ASP A 128 -8.15 10.21 31.59
C ASP A 128 -8.28 8.88 30.85
N ILE A 129 -8.26 7.78 31.59
CA ILE A 129 -8.34 6.42 31.05
C ILE A 129 -9.76 6.12 30.58
N SER A 130 -10.79 6.68 31.25
CA SER A 130 -12.19 6.44 30.91
C SER A 130 -12.56 6.99 29.52
N ARG A 131 -11.98 8.13 29.15
CA ARG A 131 -12.13 8.75 27.83
C ARG A 131 -11.00 8.40 26.86
N TRP A 132 -9.94 7.76 27.35
CA TRP A 132 -8.69 7.51 26.64
C TRP A 132 -8.05 8.78 26.09
N THR A 133 -7.81 9.79 26.93
CA THR A 133 -7.25 11.08 26.53
C THR A 133 -6.07 11.52 27.40
N CYS A 134 -5.10 12.19 26.78
CA CYS A 134 -3.94 12.75 27.46
C CYS A 134 -3.58 14.13 26.91
N ASN A 135 -3.22 15.05 27.79
CA ASN A 135 -2.85 16.41 27.43
C ASN A 135 -1.39 16.56 26.93
N CYS A 136 -0.64 15.47 26.73
CA CYS A 136 0.78 15.54 26.35
C CYS A 136 1.06 15.88 24.89
N GLY A 137 0.03 16.09 24.06
CA GLY A 137 0.12 16.40 22.63
C GLY A 137 0.54 15.21 21.75
N ALA A 138 1.47 14.38 22.20
CA ALA A 138 1.98 13.21 21.48
C ALA A 138 0.89 12.21 21.06
N GLN A 139 -0.21 12.13 21.82
CA GLN A 139 -1.34 11.26 21.51
C GLN A 139 -1.91 11.52 20.11
N LYS A 140 -2.03 12.80 19.70
CA LYS A 140 -2.59 13.21 18.41
C LYS A 140 -1.75 12.76 17.21
N PHE A 141 -0.44 12.62 17.41
CA PHE A 141 0.50 12.29 16.34
C PHE A 141 0.71 10.78 16.17
N ASN A 142 0.20 9.97 17.09
CA ASN A 142 0.23 8.53 16.95
C ASN A 142 -0.99 8.05 16.15
N ALA A 143 -0.78 7.24 15.11
CA ALA A 143 -1.86 6.67 14.29
C ALA A 143 -2.93 5.94 15.13
N HIS A 144 -2.50 5.32 16.24
CA HIS A 144 -3.38 4.59 17.16
C HIS A 144 -3.81 5.41 18.38
N HIS A 145 -3.56 6.72 18.42
CA HIS A 145 -3.93 7.59 19.55
C HIS A 145 -3.36 7.12 20.89
N LEU A 146 -2.14 6.57 20.83
CA LEU A 146 -1.37 6.11 22.00
C LEU A 146 -0.30 7.14 22.38
N CYS A 147 -0.09 7.28 23.68
CA CYS A 147 1.07 7.99 24.23
C CYS A 147 1.66 7.21 25.41
N LYS A 148 2.93 7.48 25.75
CA LYS A 148 3.61 6.80 26.85
C LYS A 148 2.88 6.96 28.20
N HIS A 149 2.27 8.13 28.44
CA HIS A 149 1.53 8.39 29.67
C HIS A 149 0.28 7.52 29.81
N LEU A 150 -0.52 7.36 28.75
CA LEU A 150 -1.71 6.49 28.78
C LEU A 150 -1.33 5.02 28.89
N VAL A 151 -0.35 4.58 28.11
CA VAL A 151 0.09 3.18 28.09
C VAL A 151 0.63 2.74 29.45
N GLN A 152 1.37 3.60 30.14
CA GLN A 152 1.97 3.28 31.45
C GLN A 152 1.06 3.60 32.64
N ALA A 153 -0.01 4.39 32.44
CA ALA A 153 -1.03 4.61 33.46
C ALA A 153 -1.96 3.41 33.65
N VAL A 154 -1.95 2.46 32.70
CA VAL A 154 -2.80 1.27 32.68
C VAL A 154 -1.99 0.03 33.02
N ARG A 155 -2.61 -0.96 33.66
CA ARG A 155 -1.97 -2.26 33.95
C ARG A 155 -1.59 -3.00 32.66
N GLU A 156 -0.60 -3.89 32.76
CA GLU A 156 -0.21 -4.72 31.63
C GLU A 156 -1.38 -5.63 31.21
N PRO A 157 -1.84 -5.55 29.94
CA PRO A 157 -3.02 -6.27 29.51
C PRO A 157 -2.73 -7.74 29.17
N ASP A 158 -3.72 -8.61 29.42
CA ASP A 158 -3.66 -10.05 29.09
C ASP A 158 -3.61 -10.30 27.57
N ILE A 159 -3.28 -11.52 27.16
CA ILE A 159 -3.21 -11.94 25.75
C ILE A 159 -4.56 -11.74 25.03
N LYS A 160 -5.69 -11.94 25.73
CA LYS A 160 -7.04 -11.76 25.18
C LYS A 160 -7.32 -10.32 24.76
N PHE A 161 -6.83 -9.35 25.53
CA PHE A 161 -6.99 -7.92 25.23
C PHE A 161 -6.61 -7.56 23.79
N TRP A 162 -5.52 -8.12 23.26
CA TRP A 162 -5.06 -7.77 21.91
C TRP A 162 -6.04 -8.18 20.81
N ARG A 163 -6.85 -9.20 21.06
CA ARG A 163 -7.88 -9.71 20.13
C ARG A 163 -9.18 -8.94 20.26
N ASP A 164 -9.49 -8.47 21.48
CA ASP A 164 -10.76 -7.88 21.82
C ASP A 164 -10.72 -6.34 21.75
N ILE A 165 -9.53 -5.74 21.68
CA ILE A 165 -9.35 -4.30 21.56
C ILE A 165 -9.69 -3.82 20.14
N TYR A 166 -10.56 -2.82 20.09
CA TYR A 166 -10.91 -2.10 18.88
C TYR A 166 -10.98 -0.60 19.16
N ARG A 167 -10.80 0.20 18.10
CA ARG A 167 -10.80 1.65 18.18
C ARG A 167 -12.17 2.20 17.80
N HIS A 168 -12.76 2.98 18.69
CA HIS A 168 -13.95 3.77 18.37
C HIS A 168 -13.56 5.06 17.62
N ARG A 169 -14.49 5.58 16.83
CA ARG A 169 -14.35 6.87 16.14
C ARG A 169 -14.82 8.05 16.99
N THR A 170 -15.55 7.77 18.06
CA THR A 170 -16.04 8.72 19.07
C THR A 170 -15.34 8.48 20.40
N VAL A 171 -15.35 9.48 21.28
CA VAL A 171 -14.84 9.31 22.64
C VAL A 171 -15.84 8.46 23.44
N PRO A 172 -15.38 7.45 24.20
CA PRO A 172 -13.99 7.05 24.40
C PRO A 172 -13.38 6.29 23.23
N LEU A 173 -12.17 6.68 22.83
CA LEU A 173 -11.49 6.10 21.65
C LEU A 173 -11.18 4.61 21.80
N TYR A 174 -10.97 4.14 23.03
CA TYR A 174 -10.84 2.72 23.35
C TYR A 174 -11.64 2.43 24.61
N ARG A 175 -12.39 1.33 24.60
CA ARG A 175 -13.09 0.79 25.76
C ARG A 175 -12.78 -0.70 25.85
N HIS A 176 -12.26 -1.14 27.00
CA HIS A 176 -12.03 -2.56 27.25
C HIS A 176 -11.90 -2.80 28.77
N PRO A 177 -12.43 -3.91 29.33
CA PRO A 177 -12.37 -4.21 30.76
C PRO A 177 -10.95 -4.25 31.36
N ALA A 178 -9.96 -4.56 30.53
CA ALA A 178 -8.53 -4.56 30.90
C ALA A 178 -7.89 -3.16 30.99
N LEU A 179 -8.54 -2.11 30.47
CA LEU A 179 -8.03 -0.74 30.55
C LEU A 179 -8.36 -0.11 31.90
N LYS A 180 -7.67 -0.54 32.96
CA LYS A 180 -7.80 -0.02 34.32
C LYS A 180 -6.53 0.69 34.75
N ARG A 181 -6.69 1.78 35.51
CA ARG A 181 -5.55 2.48 36.11
C ARG A 181 -4.78 1.52 37.01
N VAL A 182 -3.46 1.69 37.09
CA VAL A 182 -2.62 0.89 38.02
C VAL A 182 -3.17 0.97 39.45
N ASP A 183 -3.63 2.16 39.85
CA ASP A 183 -4.05 2.52 41.21
C ASP A 183 -5.50 2.09 41.57
N ASP A 184 -6.33 1.75 40.60
CA ASP A 184 -7.74 1.42 40.85
C ASP A 184 -7.88 -0.05 41.29
N ILE A 185 -8.20 -0.26 42.57
CA ILE A 185 -8.45 -1.60 43.19
C ILE A 185 -9.95 -1.95 43.14
N THR A 186 -10.83 -1.00 42.84
CA THR A 186 -12.28 -1.20 42.88
C THR A 186 -12.76 -2.10 41.73
N PRO A 187 -13.48 -3.21 42.01
CA PRO A 187 -14.22 -3.93 40.98
C PRO A 187 -15.36 -3.02 40.50
N LEU A 188 -15.28 -2.54 39.27
CA LEU A 188 -16.33 -1.71 38.69
C LEU A 188 -17.45 -2.57 38.11
N GLU A 189 -18.64 -1.99 38.22
CA GLU A 189 -19.96 -2.42 37.79
C GLU A 189 -20.02 -3.07 36.39
N PRO A 190 -21.04 -3.91 36.14
CA PRO A 190 -21.21 -4.63 34.88
C PRO A 190 -21.08 -3.69 33.68
N PHE A 191 -20.16 -4.08 32.80
CA PHE A 191 -19.93 -3.48 31.50
C PHE A 191 -21.26 -3.47 30.72
N GLN A 192 -21.79 -2.30 30.38
CA GLN A 192 -22.90 -2.21 29.44
C GLN A 192 -22.40 -2.59 28.04
N ASP A 193 -23.15 -3.50 27.41
CA ASP A 193 -22.84 -4.12 26.13
C ASP A 193 -22.51 -3.11 25.02
N ALA A 194 -21.79 -3.61 24.01
CA ALA A 194 -21.22 -2.89 22.87
C ALA A 194 -22.25 -2.19 21.94
N ASP A 195 -23.50 -2.07 22.35
CA ASP A 195 -24.63 -1.59 21.53
C ASP A 195 -24.99 -0.11 21.73
N ASP A 196 -24.25 0.63 22.57
CA ASP A 196 -24.37 2.09 22.66
C ASP A 196 -23.60 2.80 21.51
N GLY A 197 -24.05 2.56 20.28
CA GLY A 197 -24.06 3.57 19.22
C GLY A 197 -22.73 3.99 18.57
N SER A 198 -21.75 3.11 18.38
CA SER A 198 -20.52 3.48 17.64
C SER A 198 -20.02 2.35 16.74
N ILE A 199 -20.66 2.27 15.57
CA ILE A 199 -20.33 1.40 14.43
C ILE A 199 -18.83 1.39 14.16
N THR A 200 -18.29 0.18 14.20
CA THR A 200 -16.88 -0.20 14.17
C THR A 200 -16.25 -0.03 12.79
N GLU A 201 -14.94 -0.28 12.67
CA GLU A 201 -14.29 -0.56 11.38
C GLU A 201 -14.75 -1.90 10.79
N GLY A 202 -16.05 -2.05 10.53
CA GLY A 202 -16.64 -3.13 9.75
C GLY A 202 -16.30 -4.54 10.23
N ASP A 203 -16.35 -4.78 11.53
CA ASP A 203 -16.17 -6.11 12.11
C ASP A 203 -17.32 -6.46 13.04
N ASP A 204 -18.55 -6.25 12.55
CA ASP A 204 -19.77 -6.63 13.23
C ASP A 204 -19.93 -8.16 13.06
N HIS A 205 -19.24 -8.95 13.89
CA HIS A 205 -19.43 -10.42 13.98
C HIS A 205 -20.81 -10.82 14.55
N VAL A 206 -21.64 -9.84 14.90
CA VAL A 206 -23.00 -10.08 15.37
C VAL A 206 -23.92 -10.07 14.16
N TRP A 207 -24.16 -11.25 13.62
CA TRP A 207 -25.20 -11.47 12.64
C TRP A 207 -26.57 -11.20 13.28
N LEU A 208 -27.21 -10.09 12.88
CA LEU A 208 -28.53 -9.64 13.37
C LEU A 208 -29.71 -10.34 12.67
N GLY A 209 -29.45 -11.38 11.86
CA GLY A 209 -30.50 -12.16 11.20
C GLY A 209 -31.09 -13.25 12.11
N ASP A 210 -32.27 -13.76 11.75
CA ASP A 210 -32.86 -14.93 12.41
C ASP A 210 -32.25 -16.21 11.84
N ARG A 211 -31.60 -17.04 12.68
CA ARG A 211 -30.86 -18.28 12.34
C ARG A 211 -31.72 -19.30 11.59
N GLY A 212 -33.05 -19.18 11.68
CA GLY A 212 -34.01 -19.92 10.86
C GLY A 212 -33.97 -19.57 9.36
N GLN A 213 -33.68 -18.32 9.00
CA GLN A 213 -33.70 -17.84 7.61
C GLN A 213 -32.56 -18.41 6.75
N LEU A 214 -31.42 -18.76 7.37
CA LEU A 214 -30.28 -19.40 6.71
C LEU A 214 -30.54 -20.87 6.36
N LYS A 215 -31.52 -21.52 7.00
CA LYS A 215 -31.88 -22.92 6.70
C LYS A 215 -32.79 -23.02 5.47
N THR A 216 -33.49 -21.95 5.13
CA THR A 216 -34.47 -21.90 4.04
C THR A 216 -33.97 -21.23 2.77
N TYR A 217 -32.91 -20.41 2.85
CA TYR A 217 -32.28 -19.81 1.68
C TYR A 217 -31.04 -20.60 1.28
N THR A 218 -31.16 -21.41 0.23
CA THR A 218 -30.02 -21.62 -0.68
C THR A 218 -29.56 -20.26 -1.15
N ALA A 219 -28.28 -19.94 -0.92
CA ALA A 219 -27.70 -18.70 -1.38
C ALA A 219 -27.95 -18.57 -2.89
N GLY A 220 -28.60 -17.48 -3.32
CA GLY A 220 -29.18 -17.35 -4.67
C GLY A 220 -28.23 -17.43 -5.87
N TRP A 221 -26.99 -17.87 -5.68
CA TRP A 221 -26.06 -18.30 -6.73
C TRP A 221 -26.18 -19.81 -7.04
N GLU A 222 -26.85 -20.60 -6.21
CA GLU A 222 -27.21 -21.99 -6.46
C GLU A 222 -28.70 -22.11 -6.86
N ALA A 223 -29.05 -21.70 -8.07
CA ALA A 223 -30.30 -22.12 -8.70
C ALA A 223 -30.11 -22.28 -10.22
N PRO A 224 -30.84 -23.22 -10.87
CA PRO A 224 -30.46 -23.79 -12.15
C PRO A 224 -30.71 -22.84 -13.31
N ARG A 225 -29.92 -23.01 -14.38
CA ARG A 225 -30.09 -22.38 -15.69
C ARG A 225 -31.56 -22.40 -16.15
N SER A 226 -32.20 -21.23 -16.13
CA SER A 226 -33.27 -20.90 -17.07
C SER A 226 -33.05 -19.48 -17.58
N LEU A 227 -32.62 -19.41 -18.84
CA LEU A 227 -32.52 -18.18 -19.63
C LEU A 227 -33.90 -17.52 -19.70
N VAL A 228 -34.01 -16.29 -19.20
CA VAL A 228 -35.12 -15.41 -19.56
C VAL A 228 -34.52 -14.13 -20.10
N LEU A 229 -34.64 -13.99 -21.42
CA LEU A 229 -34.40 -12.78 -22.19
C LEU A 229 -35.42 -11.73 -21.75
N TYR A 230 -34.95 -10.58 -21.28
CA TYR A 230 -35.73 -9.35 -21.32
C TYR A 230 -34.88 -8.20 -21.87
N ASP A 231 -35.62 -7.24 -22.40
CA ASP A 231 -35.39 -6.58 -23.66
C ASP A 231 -34.47 -5.35 -23.56
N ARG A 232 -34.00 -4.97 -24.74
CA ARG A 232 -33.25 -3.75 -25.02
C ARG A 232 -34.04 -2.49 -24.66
N ASP A 233 -33.28 -1.53 -24.14
CA ASP A 233 -33.18 -0.13 -24.58
C ASP A 233 -33.26 0.83 -23.40
N ASP A 234 -32.10 1.38 -23.02
CA ASP A 234 -31.94 2.83 -22.94
C ASP A 234 -30.45 3.18 -22.80
N ARG A 235 -29.92 3.72 -23.90
CA ARG A 235 -28.58 4.29 -23.99
C ARG A 235 -28.58 5.66 -23.32
N SER A 236 -27.84 5.82 -22.24
CA SER A 236 -27.37 7.13 -21.80
C SER A 236 -25.85 7.12 -21.62
N SER A 237 -25.13 7.21 -22.73
CA SER A 237 -23.72 7.59 -22.73
C SER A 237 -23.63 9.11 -22.65
N SER A 238 -23.40 9.66 -21.47
CA SER A 238 -22.94 11.05 -21.35
C SER A 238 -21.40 11.07 -21.46
N PRO A 239 -20.82 11.92 -22.32
CA PRO A 239 -19.36 12.08 -22.39
C PRO A 239 -18.88 12.81 -21.12
N ILE A 240 -18.05 12.14 -20.32
CA ILE A 240 -17.31 12.80 -19.24
C ILE A 240 -16.09 13.45 -19.88
N VAL A 241 -16.04 14.77 -19.86
CA VAL A 241 -14.85 15.55 -20.21
C VAL A 241 -13.89 15.45 -19.03
N TYR A 242 -12.77 14.76 -19.22
CA TYR A 242 -11.69 14.69 -18.24
C TYR A 242 -11.08 16.09 -18.06
N ALA A 243 -10.83 16.50 -16.82
CA ALA A 243 -10.02 17.66 -16.50
C ALA A 243 -8.57 17.42 -16.94
N PRO A 244 -7.77 18.46 -17.25
CA PRO A 244 -6.36 18.30 -17.60
C PRO A 244 -5.64 17.54 -16.49
N ASP A 245 -4.90 16.53 -16.90
CA ASP A 245 -4.41 15.45 -16.06
C ASP A 245 -2.97 15.77 -15.63
N ASP A 246 -2.73 15.93 -14.32
CA ASP A 246 -1.37 15.98 -13.75
C ASP A 246 -0.61 14.63 -13.98
N SER A 247 -1.26 13.60 -14.57
CA SER A 247 -0.62 12.36 -15.04
C SER A 247 0.39 12.55 -16.17
N GLU A 248 0.22 13.56 -17.03
CA GLU A 248 1.05 13.68 -18.23
C GLU A 248 2.52 13.88 -17.85
N ASP A 249 2.78 14.68 -16.81
CA ASP A 249 4.13 14.92 -16.28
C ASP A 249 4.74 13.67 -15.62
N GLU A 250 3.94 12.87 -14.89
CA GLU A 250 4.41 11.61 -14.26
C GLU A 250 4.66 10.51 -15.31
N GLU A 251 3.83 10.42 -16.35
CA GLU A 251 4.03 9.48 -17.47
C GLU A 251 5.26 9.87 -18.32
N GLU A 252 5.50 11.16 -18.54
CA GLU A 252 6.69 11.66 -19.21
C GLU A 252 7.97 11.30 -18.42
N GLU A 253 8.01 11.53 -17.10
CA GLU A 253 9.16 11.17 -16.27
C GLU A 253 9.46 9.66 -16.28
N VAL A 254 8.41 8.81 -16.20
CA VAL A 254 8.56 7.35 -16.22
C VAL A 254 9.03 6.85 -17.59
N THR A 255 8.53 7.43 -18.68
CA THR A 255 8.94 7.06 -20.05
C THR A 255 10.38 7.50 -20.33
N GLU A 256 10.79 8.68 -19.90
CA GLU A 256 12.19 9.13 -19.97
C GLU A 256 13.13 8.22 -19.17
N HIS A 257 12.73 7.83 -17.96
CA HIS A 257 13.49 6.90 -17.14
C HIS A 257 13.69 5.55 -17.85
N LEU A 258 12.62 5.01 -18.45
CA LEU A 258 12.68 3.74 -19.17
C LEU A 258 13.53 3.85 -20.45
N ALA A 259 13.42 4.96 -21.18
CA ALA A 259 14.24 5.23 -22.37
C ALA A 259 15.73 5.30 -22.01
N ARG A 260 16.10 5.98 -20.92
CA ARG A 260 17.46 6.01 -20.39
C ARG A 260 17.94 4.60 -20.03
N ARG A 261 17.10 3.82 -19.33
CA ARG A 261 17.44 2.45 -18.94
C ARG A 261 17.63 1.53 -20.14
N ALA A 262 16.83 1.67 -21.19
CA ALA A 262 16.99 0.93 -22.44
C ALA A 262 18.31 1.26 -23.15
N LYS A 263 18.72 2.54 -23.15
CA LYS A 263 20.01 2.97 -23.71
C LYS A 263 21.19 2.36 -22.94
N GLU A 264 21.12 2.36 -21.61
CA GLU A 264 22.12 1.72 -20.74
C GLU A 264 22.24 0.22 -20.99
N LEU A 265 21.12 -0.49 -21.17
CA LEU A 265 21.12 -1.91 -21.49
C LEU A 265 21.80 -2.21 -22.82
N ARG A 266 21.56 -1.40 -23.86
CA ARG A 266 22.23 -1.53 -25.16
C ARG A 266 23.72 -1.25 -25.06
N GLU A 267 24.11 -0.16 -24.39
CA GLU A 267 25.53 0.19 -24.19
C GLU A 267 26.27 -0.94 -23.45
N PHE A 268 25.63 -1.54 -22.45
CA PHE A 268 26.22 -2.64 -21.70
C PHE A 268 26.29 -3.94 -22.50
N ALA A 269 25.30 -4.23 -23.35
CA ALA A 269 25.37 -5.33 -24.31
C ALA A 269 26.57 -5.16 -25.26
N ASP A 270 26.76 -3.96 -25.81
CA ASP A 270 27.91 -3.65 -26.67
C ASP A 270 29.25 -3.84 -25.93
N ILE A 271 29.30 -3.58 -24.61
CA ILE A 271 30.49 -3.86 -23.79
C ILE A 271 30.75 -5.37 -23.73
N ILE A 272 29.72 -6.16 -23.43
CA ILE A 272 29.85 -7.62 -23.35
C ILE A 272 30.36 -8.17 -24.68
N ASP A 273 29.76 -7.77 -25.80
CA ASP A 273 30.14 -8.23 -27.14
C ASP A 273 31.60 -7.90 -27.48
N GLN A 274 32.10 -6.75 -27.01
CA GLN A 274 33.51 -6.38 -27.19
C GLN A 274 34.47 -7.15 -26.28
N GLN A 275 34.02 -7.58 -25.10
CA GLN A 275 34.85 -8.30 -24.14
C GLN A 275 34.87 -9.82 -24.39
N LEU A 276 33.84 -10.39 -25.01
CA LEU A 276 33.77 -11.82 -25.33
C LEU A 276 34.98 -12.31 -26.17
N PRO A 277 35.40 -11.62 -27.25
CA PRO A 277 36.60 -11.99 -28.01
C PRO A 277 37.90 -11.91 -27.20
N LEU A 278 37.95 -11.09 -26.14
CA LEU A 278 39.14 -10.90 -25.30
C LEU A 278 39.34 -12.06 -24.31
N GLY A 279 38.33 -12.91 -24.12
CA GLY A 279 38.47 -14.20 -23.43
C GLY A 279 38.83 -14.12 -21.95
N ASN A 280 38.61 -12.98 -21.26
CA ASN A 280 38.95 -12.86 -19.85
C ASN A 280 37.99 -13.67 -18.97
N ARG A 281 38.45 -14.85 -18.54
CA ARG A 281 37.66 -15.80 -17.74
C ARG A 281 37.12 -15.21 -16.44
N ILE A 282 37.87 -14.32 -15.77
CA ILE A 282 37.46 -13.72 -14.49
C ILE A 282 36.27 -12.80 -14.71
N TRP A 283 36.35 -11.95 -15.73
CA TRP A 283 35.29 -11.01 -16.05
C TRP A 283 34.06 -11.72 -16.62
N ILE A 284 34.26 -12.66 -17.56
CA ILE A 284 33.17 -13.43 -18.18
C ILE A 284 32.41 -14.26 -17.14
N SER A 285 33.11 -15.00 -16.27
CA SER A 285 32.43 -15.79 -15.22
C SER A 285 31.69 -14.88 -14.23
N SER A 286 32.32 -13.76 -13.85
CA SER A 286 31.68 -12.75 -13.01
C SER A 286 30.42 -12.18 -13.67
N MET A 287 30.41 -11.93 -14.98
CA MET A 287 29.21 -11.45 -15.69
C MET A 287 28.14 -12.51 -15.87
N ALA A 288 28.51 -13.77 -16.10
CA ALA A 288 27.58 -14.89 -16.25
C ALA A 288 26.87 -15.26 -14.94
N ASP A 289 27.59 -15.25 -13.82
CA ASP A 289 27.06 -15.65 -12.51
C ASP A 289 26.18 -14.56 -11.86
N ARG A 290 26.19 -13.34 -12.41
CA ARG A 290 25.51 -12.18 -11.82
C ARG A 290 24.24 -11.82 -12.57
N ASN A 291 23.21 -11.44 -11.81
CA ASN A 291 22.01 -10.80 -12.35
C ASN A 291 22.27 -9.30 -12.65
N VAL A 292 23.21 -9.03 -13.56
CA VAL A 292 23.67 -7.66 -13.89
C VAL A 292 22.54 -6.82 -14.48
N GLY A 293 21.50 -7.45 -15.04
CA GLY A 293 20.30 -6.80 -15.57
C GLY A 293 19.58 -5.89 -14.56
N LYS A 294 19.72 -6.14 -13.25
CA LYS A 294 19.18 -5.28 -12.19
C LYS A 294 20.05 -4.02 -11.94
N ASP A 295 21.36 -4.12 -12.09
CA ASP A 295 22.33 -3.10 -11.67
C ASP A 295 23.15 -2.48 -12.83
N VAL A 296 22.63 -2.54 -14.07
CA VAL A 296 23.35 -2.08 -15.29
C VAL A 296 23.85 -0.64 -15.20
N SER A 297 23.04 0.30 -14.67
CA SER A 297 23.46 1.71 -14.52
C SER A 297 24.72 1.84 -13.65
N LEU A 298 24.79 1.10 -12.54
CA LEU A 298 25.94 1.12 -11.63
C LEU A 298 27.16 0.45 -12.27
N ALA A 299 26.95 -0.65 -13.00
CA ALA A 299 28.02 -1.32 -13.72
C ALA A 299 28.64 -0.41 -14.80
N LEU A 300 27.81 0.30 -15.57
CA LEU A 300 28.27 1.27 -16.56
C LEU A 300 29.01 2.45 -15.94
N GLN A 301 28.51 3.00 -14.84
CA GLN A 301 29.19 4.07 -14.11
C GLN A 301 30.56 3.62 -13.62
N ASP A 302 30.67 2.41 -13.08
CA ASP A 302 31.93 1.87 -12.59
C ASP A 302 32.93 1.62 -13.74
N ILE A 303 32.44 1.20 -14.92
CA ILE A 303 33.26 1.03 -16.14
C ILE A 303 33.73 2.39 -16.67
N LYS A 304 32.82 3.38 -16.82
CA LYS A 304 33.16 4.74 -17.26
C LYS A 304 34.18 5.38 -16.32
N HIS A 305 33.97 5.24 -15.02
CA HIS A 305 34.91 5.70 -14.00
C HIS A 305 36.30 5.06 -14.15
N LEU A 306 36.38 3.78 -14.52
CA LEU A 306 37.67 3.12 -14.78
C LEU A 306 38.33 3.64 -16.07
N GLU A 307 37.55 3.82 -17.13
CA GLU A 307 38.04 4.34 -18.42
C GLU A 307 38.52 5.80 -18.30
N GLU A 308 37.78 6.64 -17.58
CA GLU A 308 38.13 8.05 -17.32
C GLU A 308 39.38 8.19 -16.44
N LYS A 309 39.55 7.35 -15.42
CA LYS A 309 40.68 7.41 -14.48
C LYS A 309 41.94 6.66 -14.96
N GLY A 310 42.03 6.34 -16.24
CA GLY A 310 43.07 5.49 -16.86
C GLY A 310 44.44 5.42 -16.16
N ARG A 311 44.97 4.20 -16.01
CA ARG A 311 46.29 3.80 -15.45
C ARG A 311 46.71 4.37 -14.07
N ARG A 312 46.00 5.32 -13.46
CA ARG A 312 46.14 5.61 -12.02
C ARG A 312 45.44 4.48 -11.26
N ARG A 313 46.21 3.44 -10.92
CA ARG A 313 45.74 2.34 -10.07
C ARG A 313 45.40 2.92 -8.68
N GLU A 314 44.12 3.21 -8.45
CA GLU A 314 43.58 3.19 -7.09
C GLU A 314 43.85 1.79 -6.52
N THR A 315 44.18 1.71 -5.22
CA THR A 315 44.58 0.45 -4.57
C THR A 315 43.62 -0.68 -4.94
N THR A 316 44.16 -1.75 -5.52
CA THR A 316 43.43 -2.91 -6.08
C THR A 316 42.55 -3.63 -5.05
N TRP A 317 42.64 -3.23 -3.79
CA TRP A 317 41.93 -3.80 -2.66
C TRP A 317 41.06 -2.72 -2.02
N ALA A 318 39.75 -2.90 -2.09
CA ALA A 318 38.81 -2.10 -1.31
C ALA A 318 39.06 -2.38 0.17
N ARG A 319 39.12 -1.32 0.99
CA ARG A 319 39.26 -1.45 2.44
C ARG A 319 38.06 -2.22 3.00
N ALA A 320 38.27 -3.00 4.05
CA ALA A 320 37.18 -3.69 4.74
C ALA A 320 36.13 -2.65 5.19
N GLY A 321 34.89 -2.77 4.71
CA GLY A 321 33.80 -1.83 4.96
C GLY A 321 33.45 -0.87 3.81
N ASP A 322 34.31 -0.74 2.79
CA ASP A 322 34.03 0.07 1.61
C ASP A 322 33.17 -0.69 0.58
N ARG A 323 31.85 -0.59 0.73
CA ARG A 323 30.87 -1.27 -0.14
C ARG A 323 30.95 -0.79 -1.60
N GLU A 324 31.32 0.47 -1.83
CA GLU A 324 31.41 1.06 -3.16
C GLU A 324 32.69 0.64 -3.88
N GLY A 325 33.84 0.64 -3.17
CA GLY A 325 35.09 0.09 -3.69
C GLY A 325 34.96 -1.41 -4.02
N GLN A 326 34.31 -2.19 -3.16
CA GLN A 326 34.07 -3.61 -3.42
C GLN A 326 33.17 -3.85 -4.64
N ARG A 327 32.12 -3.03 -4.82
CA ARG A 327 31.26 -3.07 -6.00
C ARG A 327 32.06 -2.76 -7.27
N ARG A 328 32.81 -1.66 -7.28
CA ARG A 328 33.64 -1.22 -8.41
C ARG A 328 34.62 -2.30 -8.85
N LEU A 329 35.39 -2.85 -7.91
CA LEU A 329 36.31 -3.96 -8.19
C LEU A 329 35.54 -5.13 -8.81
N ARG A 330 34.44 -5.58 -8.21
CA ARG A 330 33.67 -6.71 -8.77
C ARG A 330 33.14 -6.45 -10.19
N ASN A 331 32.80 -5.21 -10.53
CA ASN A 331 32.32 -4.81 -11.85
C ASN A 331 33.44 -4.71 -12.89
N THR A 332 34.65 -4.33 -12.49
CA THR A 332 35.75 -4.04 -13.41
C THR A 332 36.91 -5.02 -13.38
N MET A 333 36.90 -6.01 -12.47
CA MET A 333 37.96 -7.01 -12.38
C MET A 333 38.02 -7.86 -13.65
N GLY A 334 39.15 -7.76 -14.37
CA GLY A 334 39.36 -8.41 -15.66
C GLY A 334 38.75 -7.68 -16.86
N TYR A 335 38.09 -6.53 -16.65
CA TYR A 335 37.62 -5.68 -17.74
C TYR A 335 38.81 -5.07 -18.49
N GLN A 336 38.77 -5.11 -19.81
CA GLN A 336 39.77 -4.47 -20.66
C GLN A 336 39.21 -3.15 -21.22
N PRO A 337 39.79 -1.99 -20.87
CA PRO A 337 39.31 -0.69 -21.34
C PRO A 337 39.27 -0.60 -22.86
N ARG A 338 38.22 0.03 -23.39
CA ARG A 338 38.11 0.34 -24.82
C ARG A 338 39.28 1.22 -25.24
N ALA A 339 39.94 0.90 -26.35
CA ALA A 339 40.93 1.79 -26.92
C ALA A 339 40.24 3.08 -27.35
N VAL A 340 40.75 4.24 -26.91
CA VAL A 340 40.26 5.55 -27.35
C VAL A 340 40.54 5.66 -28.86
N GLY A 341 39.58 5.27 -29.70
CA GLY A 341 39.71 5.37 -31.15
C GLY A 341 38.96 4.37 -32.03
N SER A 342 38.37 3.28 -31.53
CA SER A 342 37.61 2.37 -32.41
C SER A 342 36.13 2.76 -32.47
N LYS A 343 35.77 3.60 -33.45
CA LYS A 343 34.37 3.68 -33.90
C LYS A 343 33.94 2.30 -34.42
N SER A 344 32.73 1.90 -34.05
CA SER A 344 32.04 0.67 -34.44
C SER A 344 32.18 0.39 -35.95
N SER A 345 32.84 -0.70 -36.33
CA SER A 345 32.62 -1.29 -37.64
C SER A 345 31.27 -2.01 -37.61
N ALA A 346 30.29 -1.48 -38.34
CA ALA A 346 29.03 -2.15 -38.59
C ALA A 346 29.28 -3.55 -39.16
N ALA A 347 28.62 -4.56 -38.59
CA ALA A 347 28.64 -5.93 -39.09
C ALA A 347 28.05 -5.98 -40.51
N ALA A 348 28.79 -6.61 -41.42
CA ALA A 348 28.33 -6.93 -42.78
C ALA A 348 27.31 -8.09 -42.75
N PRO A 349 26.30 -8.12 -43.63
CA PRO A 349 25.35 -9.23 -43.68
C PRO A 349 25.95 -10.46 -44.38
N ASP A 350 25.45 -11.60 -43.93
CA ASP A 350 25.84 -12.97 -44.24
C ASP A 350 26.04 -13.29 -45.73
N ARG A 351 27.08 -14.08 -46.00
CA ARG A 351 27.26 -14.82 -47.27
C ARG A 351 26.23 -15.96 -47.32
N ALA A 352 25.39 -15.92 -48.34
CA ALA A 352 24.56 -17.04 -48.78
C ALA A 352 25.43 -18.26 -49.12
N SER A 353 25.12 -19.41 -48.50
CA SER A 353 25.59 -20.72 -48.92
C SER A 353 24.65 -21.26 -50.00
N SER A 354 25.08 -21.21 -51.25
CA SER A 354 24.57 -22.08 -52.31
C SER A 354 25.33 -23.40 -52.21
N GLY A 355 24.63 -24.48 -51.86
CA GLY A 355 25.16 -25.85 -51.96
C GLY A 355 24.91 -26.41 -53.36
N GLU A 356 25.99 -26.89 -53.97
CA GLU A 356 25.97 -28.07 -54.86
C GLU A 356 26.26 -29.31 -54.02
#